data_AF-A0A9P4H619-F1
#
_entry.id   AF-A0A9P4H619-F1
#
_cell.length_a   1.000
_cell.length_b   1.000
_cell.length_c   1.000
_cell.angle_alpha   90.00
_cell.angle_beta   90.00
_cell.angle_gamma   90.00
#
_symmetry.space_group_name_H-M   'P 1'
#
loop_
_entity.id
_entity.type
_entity.pdbx_description
1 polymer ?
#
loop_
_entity_poly.entity_id
_entity_poly.type
_entity_poly.pdbx_seq_one_letter_code
_entity_poly.pdbx_strand_id
1 'polypeptide(L)'
;MSTFYPFPRLPLVLRLAIWEMTVEPREVEVRIVQPMPEDPREPYVHMVSSTIPAALHTCREARNHGLYRRISLDVDEQHGTDRRYVWLNLNIDLIDIGKSHLVYFLPIASSIQGLRLNSGNFYYEKDLLRFFLNVEKIHVVCIDRFWDWGDGVDACLWPCAIENVVFIDEDAGYGKHVEGDYLEVQRIQHEIAEERMIG
;
A
#
# COMPACT_ATOMS: atom_id res chain seq x y z
N MET A 1 -2.91 27.42 -24.27
CA MET A 1 -2.29 26.87 -23.05
C MET A 1 -1.91 28.05 -22.15
N SER A 2 -2.67 28.28 -21.09
CA SER A 2 -2.42 29.37 -20.14
C SER A 2 -1.38 28.92 -19.13
N THR A 3 -0.14 29.39 -19.27
CA THR A 3 0.87 29.29 -18.22
C THR A 3 0.41 30.10 -17.00
N PHE A 4 0.32 29.47 -15.84
CA PHE A 4 -0.05 30.14 -14.59
C PHE A 4 1.14 30.97 -14.08
N TYR A 5 1.34 32.15 -14.69
CA TYR A 5 2.41 33.10 -14.38
C TYR A 5 2.50 33.61 -12.91
N PRO A 6 1.45 33.57 -12.07
CA PRO A 6 1.57 34.07 -10.70
C PRO A 6 2.45 33.20 -9.79
N PHE A 7 2.43 31.88 -9.96
CA PHE A 7 3.05 30.97 -9.00
C PHE A 7 4.57 31.18 -8.87
N PRO A 8 5.37 31.27 -9.95
CA PRO A 8 6.82 31.52 -9.84
C PRO A 8 7.20 32.87 -9.23
N ARG A 9 6.26 33.83 -9.14
CA ARG A 9 6.49 35.16 -8.54
C ARG A 9 6.33 35.15 -7.02
N LEU A 10 5.77 34.07 -6.45
CA LEU A 10 5.67 33.93 -5.00
C LEU A 10 7.07 33.73 -4.39
N PRO A 11 7.31 34.30 -3.19
CA PRO A 11 8.48 33.96 -2.38
C PRO A 11 8.64 32.45 -2.23
N LEU A 12 9.88 31.97 -2.19
CA LEU A 12 10.19 30.53 -2.12
C LEU A 12 9.41 29.85 -0.98
N VAL A 13 9.38 30.45 0.20
CA VAL A 13 8.67 29.90 1.37
C VAL A 13 7.20 29.61 1.07
N LEU A 14 6.50 30.52 0.38
CA LEU A 14 5.10 30.31 0.03
C LEU A 14 4.93 29.21 -1.02
N ARG A 15 5.85 29.10 -1.98
CA ARG A 15 5.80 28.03 -2.98
C ARG A 15 6.01 26.66 -2.36
N LEU A 16 6.99 26.53 -1.45
CA LEU A 16 7.25 25.30 -0.71
C LEU A 16 6.03 24.91 0.14
N ALA A 17 5.47 25.86 0.90
CA ALA A 17 4.26 25.62 1.68
C ALA A 17 3.06 25.18 0.81
N ILE A 18 2.89 25.77 -0.38
CA ILE A 18 1.87 25.32 -1.32
C ILE A 18 2.10 23.86 -1.73
N TRP A 19 3.33 23.46 -2.03
CA TRP A 19 3.61 22.07 -2.38
C TRP A 19 3.35 21.12 -1.22
N GLU A 20 3.74 21.48 0.01
CA GLU A 20 3.41 20.69 1.20
C GLU A 20 1.91 20.47 1.37
N MET A 21 1.09 21.49 1.09
CA MET A 21 -0.37 21.39 1.11
C MET A 21 -0.97 20.54 -0.02
N THR A 22 -0.20 20.18 -1.05
CA THR A 22 -0.67 19.28 -2.12
C THR A 22 -0.53 17.79 -1.78
N VAL A 23 0.09 17.46 -0.63
CA VAL A 23 0.27 16.09 -0.19
C VAL A 23 -0.99 15.62 0.51
N GLU A 24 -1.68 14.66 -0.11
CA GLU A 24 -2.88 14.05 0.44
C GLU A 24 -2.68 12.53 0.56
N PRO A 25 -3.16 11.90 1.65
CA PRO A 25 -3.15 10.44 1.78
C PRO A 25 -3.85 9.78 0.59
N ARG A 26 -3.22 8.73 0.05
CA ARG A 26 -3.75 7.99 -1.10
C ARG A 26 -3.37 6.52 -1.01
N GLU A 27 -4.13 5.69 -1.70
CA GLU A 27 -3.77 4.29 -1.92
C GLU A 27 -2.86 4.16 -3.15
N VAL A 28 -1.79 3.38 -3.01
CA VAL A 28 -0.82 3.17 -4.08
C VAL A 28 -0.58 1.67 -4.23
N GLU A 29 -1.13 1.10 -5.29
CA GLU A 29 -0.79 -0.27 -5.68
C GLU A 29 0.64 -0.30 -6.21
N VAL A 30 1.48 -1.12 -5.58
CA VAL A 30 2.85 -1.38 -5.96
C VAL A 30 2.95 -2.86 -6.33
N ARG A 31 3.05 -3.13 -7.63
CA ARG A 31 3.20 -4.49 -8.14
C ARG A 31 4.66 -4.82 -8.33
N ILE A 32 5.00 -6.05 -7.99
CA ILE A 32 6.30 -6.62 -8.32
C ILE A 32 6.19 -7.38 -9.63
N VAL A 33 6.93 -6.94 -10.64
CA VAL A 33 7.02 -7.60 -11.93
C VAL A 33 8.28 -8.46 -11.92
N GLN A 34 8.10 -9.76 -12.14
CA GLN A 34 9.19 -10.73 -12.21
C GLN A 34 9.52 -11.05 -13.68
N PRO A 35 10.79 -11.35 -13.99
CA PRO A 35 11.18 -11.77 -15.32
C PRO A 35 10.47 -13.08 -15.67
N MET A 36 9.70 -13.07 -16.77
CA MET A 36 9.27 -14.32 -17.38
C MET A 36 10.45 -14.94 -18.12
N PRO A 37 10.69 -16.26 -18.02
CA PRO A 37 11.80 -16.93 -18.72
C PRO A 37 11.84 -16.68 -20.23
N GLU A 38 10.70 -16.35 -20.82
CA GLU A 38 10.49 -16.20 -22.26
C GLU A 38 10.53 -14.74 -22.75
N ASP A 39 10.52 -13.74 -21.84
CA ASP A 39 10.56 -12.32 -22.23
C ASP A 39 11.93 -11.67 -21.94
N PRO A 40 12.81 -11.54 -22.95
CA PRO A 40 14.11 -10.90 -22.78
C PRO A 40 14.01 -9.37 -22.54
N ARG A 41 12.83 -8.76 -22.58
CA ARG A 41 12.63 -7.32 -22.36
C ARG A 41 12.55 -6.94 -20.89
N GLU A 42 12.24 -7.88 -20.01
CA GLU A 42 12.14 -7.63 -18.57
C GLU A 42 13.03 -8.61 -17.80
N PRO A 43 14.36 -8.47 -17.86
CA PRO A 43 15.28 -9.48 -17.35
C PRO A 43 15.35 -9.55 -15.81
N TYR A 44 14.65 -8.69 -15.07
CA TYR A 44 14.79 -8.56 -13.62
C TYR A 44 13.51 -8.17 -12.89
N VAL A 45 13.52 -8.44 -11.59
CA VAL A 45 12.44 -8.11 -10.66
C VAL A 45 12.42 -6.61 -10.41
N HIS A 46 11.28 -5.95 -10.60
CA HIS A 46 11.17 -4.51 -10.38
C HIS A 46 9.78 -4.08 -9.89
N MET A 47 9.70 -2.88 -9.33
CA MET A 47 8.44 -2.27 -8.88
C MET A 47 7.78 -1.50 -10.01
N VAL A 48 6.47 -1.65 -10.14
CA VAL A 48 5.63 -0.80 -10.98
C VAL A 48 4.44 -0.27 -10.19
N SER A 49 4.05 0.96 -10.47
CA SER A 49 2.83 1.56 -9.98
C SER A 49 2.25 2.46 -11.06
N SER A 50 0.94 2.43 -11.23
CA SER A 50 0.21 3.28 -12.19
C SER A 50 -0.09 4.67 -11.62
N THR A 51 -0.02 4.84 -10.30
CA THR A 51 -0.45 6.07 -9.62
C THR A 51 0.73 7.00 -9.38
N ILE A 52 0.93 7.97 -10.27
CA ILE A 52 1.90 9.06 -10.07
C ILE A 52 1.19 10.26 -9.41
N PRO A 53 1.70 10.80 -8.31
CA PRO A 53 1.12 11.98 -7.66
C PRO A 53 0.99 13.17 -8.63
N ALA A 54 -0.18 13.82 -8.63
CA ALA A 54 -0.46 14.97 -9.50
C ALA A 54 0.59 16.08 -9.37
N ALA A 55 1.08 16.33 -8.15
CA ALA A 55 2.13 17.31 -7.87
C ALA A 55 3.41 17.06 -8.71
N LEU A 56 3.80 15.79 -8.93
CA LEU A 56 5.02 15.46 -9.67
C LEU A 56 4.90 15.68 -11.19
N HIS A 57 3.68 15.81 -11.71
CA HIS A 57 3.42 16.15 -13.10
C HIS A 57 3.51 17.66 -13.37
N THR A 58 3.44 18.50 -12.34
CA THR A 58 3.31 19.95 -12.51
C THR A 58 4.60 20.61 -13.03
N CYS A 59 5.71 20.47 -12.30
CA CYS A 59 6.97 21.13 -12.63
C CYS A 59 8.17 20.48 -11.93
N ARG A 60 9.38 20.95 -12.28
CA ARG A 60 10.64 20.46 -11.69
C ARG A 60 10.75 20.77 -10.19
N GLU A 61 10.18 21.89 -9.76
CA GLU A 61 10.22 22.31 -8.36
C GLU A 61 9.46 21.36 -7.44
N ALA A 62 8.21 21.02 -7.79
CA ALA A 62 7.42 20.05 -7.07
C ALA A 62 8.13 18.68 -6.98
N ARG A 63 8.76 18.21 -8.07
CA ARG A 63 9.53 16.96 -8.08
C ARG A 63 10.76 16.99 -7.18
N ASN A 64 11.39 18.14 -7.03
CA ASN A 64 12.61 18.30 -6.25
C ASN A 64 12.35 18.72 -4.79
N HIS A 65 11.08 18.97 -4.41
CA HIS A 65 10.69 19.34 -3.06
C HIS A 65 10.93 18.21 -2.03
N GLY A 66 11.04 16.97 -2.49
CA GLY A 66 11.28 15.81 -1.61
C GLY A 66 10.03 15.29 -0.89
N LEU A 67 8.84 15.71 -1.31
CA LEU A 67 7.56 15.23 -0.75
C LEU A 67 7.29 13.76 -1.10
N TYR A 68 7.86 13.28 -2.19
CA TYR A 68 7.81 11.88 -2.61
C TYR A 68 9.24 11.40 -2.88
N ARG A 69 9.50 10.14 -2.56
CA ARG A 69 10.79 9.48 -2.79
C ARG A 69 10.67 8.52 -3.96
N ARG A 70 11.72 8.42 -4.77
CA ARG A 70 11.89 7.35 -5.74
C ARG A 70 12.33 6.09 -5.02
N ILE A 71 11.57 5.01 -5.17
CA ILE A 71 11.86 3.71 -4.55
C ILE A 71 11.98 2.66 -5.66
N SER A 72 13.02 1.82 -5.56
CA SER A 72 13.32 0.73 -6.48
C SER A 72 13.76 -0.50 -5.70
N LEU A 73 13.59 -1.69 -6.28
CA LEU A 73 14.05 -2.95 -5.70
C LEU A 73 15.53 -3.26 -5.98
N ASP A 74 16.17 -2.50 -6.87
CA ASP A 74 17.47 -2.86 -7.43
C ASP A 74 18.54 -3.05 -6.36
N VAL A 75 18.91 -4.32 -6.14
CA VAL A 75 20.04 -4.74 -5.31
C VAL A 75 21.37 -4.62 -6.07
N ASP A 76 21.34 -4.33 -7.38
CA ASP A 76 22.55 -4.29 -8.22
C ASP A 76 22.84 -2.90 -8.83
N GLU A 77 23.96 -2.31 -8.39
CA GLU A 77 24.49 -1.05 -8.94
C GLU A 77 25.01 -1.19 -10.38
N GLN A 78 25.15 -2.42 -10.89
CA GLN A 78 25.88 -2.75 -12.12
C GLN A 78 25.23 -2.27 -13.44
N HIS A 79 23.94 -1.93 -13.47
CA HIS A 79 23.18 -1.88 -14.74
C HIS A 79 22.66 -0.49 -15.19
N GLY A 80 23.20 0.60 -14.65
CA GLY A 80 23.02 1.94 -15.24
C GLY A 80 21.60 2.55 -15.14
N THR A 81 21.22 3.36 -16.13
CA THR A 81 20.12 4.34 -16.11
C THR A 81 18.69 3.79 -16.26
N ASP A 82 18.52 2.51 -16.54
CA ASP A 82 17.20 1.88 -16.76
C ASP A 82 16.59 1.34 -15.45
N ARG A 83 16.62 2.16 -14.40
CA ARG A 83 16.04 1.78 -13.11
C ARG A 83 14.56 2.10 -13.11
N ARG A 84 13.70 1.08 -13.01
CA ARG A 84 12.27 1.27 -12.78
C ARG A 84 12.06 1.58 -11.30
N TYR A 85 11.43 2.71 -11.03
CA TYR A 85 11.13 3.18 -9.68
C TYR A 85 9.69 3.66 -9.59
N VAL A 86 9.17 3.61 -8.38
CA VAL A 86 7.87 4.17 -8.02
C VAL A 86 8.07 5.42 -7.16
N TRP A 87 7.12 6.35 -7.23
CA TRP A 87 7.11 7.53 -6.38
C TRP A 87 6.18 7.29 -5.21
N LEU A 88 6.74 7.28 -4.01
CA LEU A 88 6.02 6.97 -2.77
C LEU A 88 6.33 8.01 -1.70
N ASN A 89 5.32 8.34 -0.90
CA ASN A 89 5.48 9.00 0.38
C ASN A 89 5.08 7.99 1.46
N LEU A 90 6.06 7.28 2.00
CA LEU A 90 5.85 6.14 2.90
C LEU A 90 5.19 6.51 4.24
N ASN A 91 5.11 7.81 4.56
CA ASN A 91 4.47 8.31 5.77
C ASN A 91 2.96 8.56 5.60
N ILE A 92 2.46 8.67 4.36
CA ILE A 92 1.06 9.04 4.11
C ILE A 92 0.37 8.15 3.07
N ASP A 93 1.14 7.53 2.18
CA ASP A 93 0.63 6.57 1.21
C ASP A 93 0.26 5.26 1.92
N LEU A 94 -0.96 4.77 1.70
CA LEU A 94 -1.35 3.40 2.00
C LEU A 94 -0.80 2.50 0.89
N ILE A 95 0.25 1.75 1.19
CA ILE A 95 0.94 0.89 0.21
C ILE A 95 0.14 -0.39 0.02
N ASP A 96 -0.51 -0.53 -1.13
CA ASP A 96 -1.18 -1.75 -1.53
C ASP A 96 -0.20 -2.67 -2.26
N ILE A 97 0.11 -3.82 -1.64
CA ILE A 97 1.01 -4.81 -2.26
C ILE A 97 0.29 -5.66 -3.31
N GLY A 98 -1.04 -5.57 -3.40
CA GLY A 98 -1.88 -6.35 -4.30
C GLY A 98 -1.64 -7.85 -4.12
N LYS A 99 -1.29 -8.52 -5.23
CA LYS A 99 -0.95 -9.95 -5.24
C LYS A 99 0.54 -10.24 -5.01
N SER A 100 1.34 -9.21 -4.73
CA SER A 100 2.77 -9.36 -4.51
C SER A 100 3.06 -9.96 -3.13
N HIS A 101 4.27 -10.50 -2.96
CA HIS A 101 4.76 -11.05 -1.70
C HIS A 101 5.39 -9.94 -0.83
N LEU A 102 5.15 -9.96 0.49
CA LEU A 102 5.70 -9.04 1.49
C LEU A 102 7.23 -9.06 1.52
N VAL A 103 7.85 -10.18 1.17
CA VAL A 103 9.31 -10.35 1.15
C VAL A 103 10.01 -9.28 0.30
N TYR A 104 9.38 -8.84 -0.79
CA TYR A 104 9.94 -7.80 -1.66
C TYR A 104 9.95 -6.41 -1.01
N PHE A 105 9.08 -6.18 -0.03
CA PHE A 105 8.95 -4.89 0.64
C PHE A 105 9.83 -4.79 1.90
N LEU A 106 10.47 -5.88 2.34
CA LEU A 106 11.38 -5.89 3.49
C LEU A 106 12.46 -4.78 3.47
N PRO A 107 13.09 -4.42 2.33
CA PRO A 107 14.08 -3.34 2.29
C PRO A 107 13.53 -1.96 2.71
N ILE A 108 12.22 -1.76 2.60
CA ILE A 108 11.55 -0.50 2.96
C ILE A 108 10.53 -0.68 4.09
N ALA A 109 10.40 -1.89 4.66
CA ALA A 109 9.35 -2.24 5.62
C ALA A 109 9.34 -1.33 6.85
N SER A 110 10.52 -0.98 7.38
CA SER A 110 10.65 -0.07 8.52
C SER A 110 10.26 1.37 8.21
N SER A 111 10.04 1.74 6.95
CA SER A 111 9.67 3.10 6.57
C SER A 111 8.19 3.24 6.20
N ILE A 112 7.47 2.12 6.02
CA ILE A 112 6.05 2.11 5.64
C ILE A 112 5.19 2.39 6.88
N GLN A 113 4.26 3.34 6.78
CA GLN A 113 3.27 3.64 7.83
C GLN A 113 1.86 3.09 7.54
N GLY A 114 1.50 2.92 6.27
CA GLY A 114 0.22 2.35 5.86
C GLY A 114 0.42 1.16 4.93
N LEU A 115 -0.23 0.04 5.23
CA LEU A 115 -0.13 -1.18 4.43
C LEU A 115 -1.52 -1.73 4.08
N ARG A 116 -1.74 -2.06 2.81
CA ARG A 116 -2.91 -2.82 2.34
C ARG A 116 -2.43 -4.19 1.83
N LEU A 117 -3.05 -5.23 2.38
CA LEU A 117 -2.69 -6.63 2.20
C LEU A 117 -3.84 -7.38 1.56
N ASN A 118 -3.50 -8.40 0.78
CA ASN A 118 -4.46 -9.35 0.28
C ASN A 118 -4.40 -10.65 1.11
N SER A 119 -5.58 -11.19 1.45
CA SER A 119 -5.71 -12.39 2.28
C SER A 119 -5.02 -13.62 1.75
N GLY A 120 -4.96 -13.80 0.42
CA GLY A 120 -4.48 -15.03 -0.20
C GLY A 120 -3.02 -15.35 0.13
N ASN A 121 -2.19 -14.31 0.26
CA ASN A 121 -0.77 -14.46 0.61
C ASN A 121 -0.49 -14.31 2.11
N PHE A 122 -1.44 -13.74 2.87
CA PHE A 122 -1.22 -13.36 4.26
C PHE A 122 -0.87 -14.53 5.16
N TYR A 123 -1.58 -15.66 5.06
CA TYR A 123 -1.39 -16.79 5.98
C TYR A 123 0.05 -17.34 5.98
N TYR A 124 0.73 -17.28 4.83
CA TYR A 124 2.11 -17.76 4.66
C TYR A 124 3.15 -16.71 5.05
N GLU A 125 2.77 -15.43 5.05
CA GLU A 125 3.71 -14.32 5.19
C GLU A 125 3.47 -13.44 6.43
N LYS A 126 2.47 -13.77 7.25
CA LYS A 126 2.14 -13.02 8.47
C LYS A 126 3.34 -12.81 9.40
N ASP A 127 4.27 -13.77 9.46
CA ASP A 127 5.48 -13.67 10.28
C ASP A 127 6.44 -12.57 9.79
N LEU A 128 6.32 -12.13 8.52
CA LEU A 128 7.09 -11.01 7.98
C LEU A 128 6.57 -9.66 8.45
N LEU A 129 5.32 -9.56 8.93
CA LEU A 129 4.75 -8.30 9.42
C LEU A 129 5.53 -7.71 10.60
N ARG A 130 6.26 -8.53 11.36
CA ARG A 130 7.16 -8.07 12.42
C ARG A 130 8.28 -7.14 11.94
N PHE A 131 8.59 -7.10 10.64
CA PHE A 131 9.59 -6.20 10.07
C PHE A 131 9.02 -4.82 9.71
N PHE A 132 7.70 -4.68 9.72
CA PHE A 132 6.97 -3.45 9.38
C PHE A 132 6.70 -2.61 10.63
N LEU A 133 7.77 -2.29 11.37
CA LEU A 133 7.73 -1.75 12.74
C LEU A 133 7.01 -0.40 12.90
N ASN A 134 6.94 0.38 11.82
CA ASN A 134 6.33 1.71 11.83
C ASN A 134 4.96 1.75 11.18
N VAL A 135 4.38 0.59 10.84
CA VAL A 135 3.03 0.53 10.31
C VAL A 135 2.07 0.92 11.42
N GLU A 136 1.28 1.96 11.16
CA GLU A 136 0.27 2.49 12.06
C GLU A 136 -1.12 2.01 11.64
N LYS A 137 -1.31 1.70 10.35
CA LYS A 137 -2.60 1.35 9.76
C LYS A 137 -2.48 0.19 8.78
N ILE A 138 -3.34 -0.83 8.93
CA ILE A 138 -3.40 -1.99 8.04
C ILE A 138 -4.80 -2.16 7.47
N HIS A 139 -4.90 -2.34 6.17
CA HIS A 139 -6.11 -2.80 5.49
C HIS A 139 -5.90 -4.24 5.01
N VAL A 140 -6.83 -5.14 5.31
CA VAL A 140 -6.78 -6.54 4.88
C VAL A 140 -7.96 -6.80 3.95
N VAL A 141 -7.67 -7.04 2.67
CA VAL A 141 -8.67 -7.46 1.69
C VAL A 141 -8.92 -8.95 1.84
N CYS A 142 -10.13 -9.32 2.27
CA CYS A 142 -10.56 -10.69 2.51
C CYS A 142 -11.12 -11.31 1.21
N ILE A 143 -10.28 -12.00 0.43
CA ILE A 143 -10.73 -12.75 -0.76
C ILE A 143 -11.74 -13.85 -0.34
N ASP A 144 -11.48 -14.54 0.77
CA ASP A 144 -12.31 -15.66 1.22
C ASP A 144 -13.46 -15.19 2.15
N ARG A 145 -13.82 -13.89 2.04
CA ARG A 145 -14.83 -13.20 2.85
C ARG A 145 -14.49 -13.12 4.34
N PHE A 146 -15.28 -12.36 5.09
CA PHE A 146 -14.95 -12.05 6.49
C PHE A 146 -14.88 -13.25 7.44
N TRP A 147 -15.69 -14.28 7.23
CA TRP A 147 -15.84 -15.36 8.21
C TRP A 147 -14.65 -16.33 8.25
N ASP A 148 -13.84 -16.42 7.19
CA ASP A 148 -12.67 -17.29 7.14
C ASP A 148 -11.46 -16.70 7.90
N TRP A 149 -11.59 -15.46 8.42
CA TRP A 149 -10.48 -14.71 9.01
C TRP A 149 -10.36 -14.77 10.54
N GLY A 150 -11.42 -15.07 11.30
CA GLY A 150 -11.42 -14.90 12.77
C GLY A 150 -10.29 -15.59 13.54
N ASP A 151 -10.07 -16.89 13.31
CA ASP A 151 -8.98 -17.61 14.00
C ASP A 151 -7.59 -17.10 13.57
N GLY A 152 -7.50 -16.54 12.36
CA GLY A 152 -6.28 -15.97 11.79
C GLY A 152 -5.91 -14.60 12.37
N VAL A 153 -6.91 -13.81 12.80
CA VAL A 153 -6.67 -12.46 13.34
C VAL A 153 -6.00 -12.51 14.71
N ASP A 154 -6.48 -13.37 15.60
CA ASP A 154 -5.96 -13.51 16.98
C ASP A 154 -4.58 -14.18 17.00
N ALA A 155 -4.30 -15.02 16.01
CA ALA A 155 -3.02 -15.69 15.84
C ALA A 155 -1.97 -14.84 15.09
N CYS A 156 -2.28 -13.57 14.78
CA CYS A 156 -1.36 -12.67 14.10
C CYS A 156 -0.73 -11.66 15.07
N LEU A 157 0.59 -11.47 14.95
CA LEU A 157 1.31 -10.40 15.62
C LEU A 157 1.27 -9.14 14.74
N TRP A 158 0.18 -8.39 14.85
CA TRP A 158 0.04 -7.12 14.15
C TRP A 158 1.11 -6.12 14.60
N PRO A 159 1.75 -5.38 13.67
CA PRO A 159 2.72 -4.35 14.01
C PRO A 159 2.08 -3.08 14.58
N CYS A 160 0.75 -2.95 14.45
CA CYS A 160 -0.06 -1.86 14.98
C CYS A 160 -1.10 -2.36 15.98
N ALA A 161 -1.76 -1.41 16.66
CA ALA A 161 -2.91 -1.71 17.50
C ALA A 161 -4.06 -2.29 16.67
N ILE A 162 -4.80 -3.24 17.24
CA ILE A 162 -5.84 -3.98 16.52
C ILE A 162 -6.96 -3.06 16.00
N GLU A 163 -7.24 -1.95 16.70
CA GLU A 163 -8.19 -0.93 16.25
C GLU A 163 -7.80 -0.25 14.92
N ASN A 164 -6.53 -0.34 14.52
CA ASN A 164 -6.04 0.21 13.26
C ASN A 164 -5.95 -0.83 12.13
N VAL A 165 -6.46 -2.04 12.37
CA VAL A 165 -6.61 -3.10 11.37
C VAL A 165 -8.04 -3.09 10.86
N VAL A 166 -8.21 -2.79 9.58
CA VAL A 166 -9.51 -2.75 8.90
C VAL A 166 -9.59 -3.94 7.95
N PHE A 167 -10.66 -4.72 8.07
CA PHE A 167 -10.96 -5.80 7.15
C PHE A 167 -11.92 -5.29 6.07
N ILE A 168 -11.63 -5.65 4.82
CA ILE A 168 -12.39 -5.25 3.64
C ILE A 168 -12.87 -6.52 2.94
N ASP A 169 -14.18 -6.71 2.86
CA ASP A 169 -14.79 -7.77 2.05
C ASP A 169 -15.22 -7.15 0.70
N GLU A 170 -14.49 -7.51 -0.35
CA GLU A 170 -14.80 -7.07 -1.72
C GLU A 170 -15.88 -7.95 -2.39
N ASP A 171 -16.18 -9.12 -1.82
CA ASP A 171 -17.05 -10.16 -2.37
C ASP A 171 -18.35 -10.38 -1.56
N ALA A 172 -18.73 -9.41 -0.72
CA ALA A 172 -19.93 -9.43 0.14
C ALA A 172 -21.29 -9.52 -0.59
N GLY A 173 -21.27 -9.76 -1.91
CA GLY A 173 -22.44 -9.85 -2.77
C GLY A 173 -23.01 -8.47 -3.12
N TYR A 174 -23.41 -8.30 -4.38
CA TYR A 174 -24.02 -7.07 -4.91
C TYR A 174 -23.14 -5.81 -4.89
N GLY A 175 -21.81 -5.94 -5.08
CA GLY A 175 -20.92 -4.78 -5.22
C GLY A 175 -20.87 -3.89 -3.99
N LYS A 176 -21.22 -4.42 -2.82
CA LYS A 176 -21.09 -3.73 -1.54
C LYS A 176 -19.71 -4.04 -0.99
N HIS A 177 -18.86 -3.01 -0.94
CA HIS A 177 -17.70 -3.02 -0.07
C HIS A 177 -18.20 -2.91 1.36
N VAL A 178 -17.88 -3.91 2.18
CA VAL A 178 -18.11 -3.83 3.62
C VAL A 178 -16.74 -3.66 4.26
N GLU A 179 -16.63 -2.65 5.11
CA GLU A 179 -15.47 -2.42 5.95
C GLU A 179 -15.88 -2.71 7.39
N GLY A 180 -15.09 -3.52 8.07
CA GLY A 180 -15.30 -3.88 9.47
C GLY A 180 -14.01 -3.71 10.24
N ASP A 181 -14.13 -3.18 11.45
CA ASP A 181 -13.07 -3.37 12.43
C ASP A 181 -13.07 -4.82 12.94
N TYR A 182 -12.09 -5.15 13.77
CA TYR A 182 -11.96 -6.47 14.35
C TYR A 182 -13.20 -6.94 15.13
N LEU A 183 -13.87 -6.05 15.88
CA LEU A 183 -15.04 -6.41 16.67
C LEU A 183 -16.24 -6.72 15.78
N GLU A 184 -16.37 -5.99 14.67
CA GLU A 184 -17.39 -6.24 13.65
C GLU A 184 -17.21 -7.62 13.01
N VAL A 185 -15.95 -7.99 12.68
CA VAL A 185 -15.62 -9.33 12.15
C VAL A 185 -16.01 -10.41 13.15
N GLN A 186 -15.66 -10.26 14.43
CA GLN A 186 -16.03 -11.22 15.48
C GLN A 186 -17.54 -11.35 15.67
N ARG A 187 -18.27 -10.23 15.63
CA ARG A 187 -19.74 -10.23 15.76
C ARG A 187 -20.39 -11.03 14.62
N ILE A 188 -19.99 -10.75 13.37
CA ILE A 188 -20.51 -11.44 12.19
C ILE A 188 -20.25 -12.95 12.28
N GLN A 189 -19.07 -13.35 12.76
CA GLN A 189 -18.76 -14.77 12.95
C GLN A 189 -19.64 -15.44 14.01
N HIS A 190 -19.89 -14.77 15.13
CA HIS A 190 -20.77 -15.29 16.18
C HIS A 190 -22.20 -15.50 15.65
N GLU A 191 -22.75 -14.51 14.94
CA GLU A 191 -24.09 -14.59 14.33
C GLU A 191 -24.20 -15.77 13.35
N ILE A 192 -23.21 -15.96 12.47
CA ILE A 192 -23.18 -17.09 11.51
C ILE A 192 -23.07 -18.44 12.22
N ALA A 193 -22.27 -18.54 13.28
CA ALA A 193 -22.11 -19.77 14.05
C ALA A 193 -23.42 -20.18 14.73
N GLU A 194 -24.18 -19.22 15.27
CA GLU A 194 -25.50 -19.46 15.86
C GLU A 194 -26.52 -19.92 14.80
N GLU A 195 -26.57 -19.28 13.63
CA GLU A 195 -27.46 -19.69 12.53
C GLU A 195 -27.19 -21.13 12.05
N ARG A 196 -25.92 -21.55 11.99
CA ARG A 196 -25.53 -22.92 11.61
C ARG A 196 -25.84 -23.97 12.67
N MET A 197 -26.06 -23.59 13.92
CA MET A 197 -26.44 -24.53 14.99
C MET A 197 -27.95 -24.75 15.11
N ILE A 198 -28.76 -23.89 14.50
CA ILE A 198 -30.23 -23.92 14.59
C ILE A 198 -30.88 -24.53 13.33
N GLY A 199 -30.14 -24.64 12.21
CA GLY A 199 -30.59 -25.27 10.96
C GLY A 199 -30.08 -26.69 10.76
#